data_AF-A0A9W9DXW1-F1
#
_entry.id   AF-A0A9W9DXW1-F1
#
_cell.length_a   1.000
_cell.length_b   1.000
_cell.length_c   1.000
_cell.angle_alpha   90.00
_cell.angle_beta   90.00
_cell.angle_gamma   90.00
#
_symmetry.space_group_name_H-M   'P 1'
#
loop_
_entity.id
_entity.type
_entity.pdbx_description
1 polymer ?
#
loop_
_entity_poly.entity_id
_entity_poly.type
_entity_poly.pdbx_seq_one_letter_code
_entity_poly.pdbx_strand_id
1 'polypeptide(L)'
;MQYFRSSLAFVLGPLLLVTYAAPLLVPRGLLDTTWIEASISSDVFLNKPKDKEAFSTTLTGVKLGQRLTPRGKYNAGLYLLSGTYEGHPEGSLILKVMKSTDKAALGEVKALHQVGDLVASGMLSDILVARNPVPVIIMLKKPGDVLSTTKAYQNANVATRERMRAQSNSIKCERVASLAVTRHILHLDNHEANSLVTLSGNTVTSVELIDYGTPDTYLVSENVKKADVLDFCLKRLKSKAQSA
;
A
#
# COMPACT_ATOMS: atom_id res chain seq x y z
N MET A 1 -76.47 -38.94 -31.82
CA MET A 1 -75.35 -39.36 -32.69
C MET A 1 -74.07 -39.31 -31.87
N GLN A 2 -73.41 -40.46 -31.74
CA GLN A 2 -72.07 -40.60 -31.18
C GLN A 2 -71.04 -39.89 -32.07
N TYR A 3 -70.07 -39.18 -31.49
CA TYR A 3 -68.72 -39.12 -32.05
C TYR A 3 -67.67 -39.01 -30.93
N PHE A 4 -66.89 -40.08 -30.82
CA PHE A 4 -65.62 -40.22 -30.12
C PHE A 4 -64.48 -39.71 -31.01
N ARG A 5 -63.53 -38.90 -30.50
CA ARG A 5 -62.11 -38.81 -30.91
C ARG A 5 -61.33 -38.08 -29.79
N SER A 6 -60.50 -38.76 -28.98
CA SER A 6 -59.10 -39.18 -29.19
C SER A 6 -58.05 -38.06 -29.07
N SER A 7 -57.45 -38.03 -27.86
CA SER A 7 -56.04 -37.84 -27.48
C SER A 7 -55.09 -36.94 -28.28
N LEU A 8 -54.40 -36.01 -27.58
CA LEU A 8 -52.93 -36.00 -27.49
C LEU A 8 -52.48 -35.08 -26.34
N ALA A 9 -52.01 -35.67 -25.24
CA ALA A 9 -51.34 -34.95 -24.17
C ALA A 9 -49.84 -34.89 -24.46
N PHE A 10 -49.31 -33.70 -24.75
CA PHE A 10 -47.86 -33.48 -24.81
C PHE A 10 -47.32 -33.35 -23.39
N VAL A 11 -46.63 -34.39 -22.91
CA VAL A 11 -45.81 -34.31 -21.71
C VAL A 11 -44.46 -33.69 -22.08
N LEU A 12 -44.32 -32.39 -21.82
CA LEU A 12 -43.02 -31.70 -21.85
C LEU A 12 -42.23 -32.09 -20.60
N GLY A 13 -41.34 -33.08 -20.74
CA GLY A 13 -40.35 -33.40 -19.72
C GLY A 13 -39.29 -32.29 -19.64
N PRO A 14 -38.92 -31.79 -18.45
CA PRO A 14 -37.87 -30.79 -18.33
C PRO A 14 -36.51 -31.42 -18.62
N LEU A 15 -35.85 -30.93 -19.66
CA LEU A 15 -34.45 -31.21 -19.94
C LEU A 15 -33.61 -30.52 -18.83
N LEU A 16 -33.21 -31.28 -17.82
CA LEU A 16 -32.25 -30.83 -16.82
C LEU A 16 -30.87 -30.70 -17.49
N LEU A 17 -30.55 -29.49 -17.95
CA LEU A 17 -29.19 -29.08 -18.28
C LEU A 17 -28.37 -29.10 -16.99
N VAL A 18 -27.68 -30.22 -16.75
CA VAL A 18 -26.60 -30.29 -15.75
C VAL A 18 -25.46 -29.44 -16.29
N THR A 19 -25.44 -28.17 -15.91
CA THR A 19 -24.27 -27.32 -16.09
C THR A 19 -23.19 -27.86 -15.15
N TYR A 20 -22.22 -28.56 -15.71
CA TYR A 20 -20.95 -28.82 -15.03
C TYR A 20 -20.29 -27.45 -14.82
N ALA A 21 -20.53 -26.84 -13.67
CA ALA A 21 -19.69 -25.77 -13.17
C ALA A 21 -18.33 -26.41 -12.90
N ALA A 22 -17.43 -26.37 -13.89
CA ALA A 22 -16.03 -26.66 -13.66
C ALA A 22 -15.61 -25.79 -12.46
N PRO A 23 -14.99 -26.36 -11.41
CA PRO A 23 -14.48 -25.56 -10.33
C PRO A 23 -13.55 -24.53 -10.95
N LEU A 24 -13.89 -23.25 -10.78
CA LEU A 24 -12.99 -22.14 -11.10
C LEU A 24 -11.64 -22.52 -10.51
N LEU A 25 -10.69 -22.84 -11.40
CA LEU A 25 -9.30 -23.00 -11.04
C LEU A 25 -8.94 -21.76 -10.23
N VAL A 26 -8.83 -21.94 -8.91
CA VAL A 26 -8.36 -20.90 -8.00
C VAL A 26 -7.04 -20.45 -8.59
N PRO A 27 -6.91 -19.18 -9.03
CA PRO A 27 -5.70 -18.75 -9.71
C PRO A 27 -4.50 -19.08 -8.82
N ARG A 28 -3.39 -19.53 -9.43
CA ARG A 28 -2.10 -19.51 -8.73
C ARG A 28 -1.98 -18.13 -8.09
N GLY A 29 -1.95 -18.10 -6.76
CA GLY A 29 -2.06 -16.84 -6.03
C GLY A 29 -0.90 -15.91 -6.36
N LEU A 30 -1.09 -14.61 -6.11
CA LEU A 30 -0.07 -13.61 -6.43
C LEU A 30 1.24 -13.93 -5.68
N LEU A 31 2.37 -13.82 -6.39
CA LEU A 31 3.70 -14.09 -5.86
C LEU A 31 3.84 -15.49 -5.23
N ASP A 32 3.18 -16.49 -5.83
CA ASP A 32 3.19 -17.89 -5.39
C ASP A 32 2.60 -18.10 -3.98
N THR A 33 1.70 -17.21 -3.55
CA THR A 33 1.00 -17.31 -2.26
C THR A 33 -0.50 -17.12 -2.44
N THR A 34 -1.31 -17.90 -1.72
CA THR A 34 -2.79 -17.85 -1.84
C THR A 34 -3.44 -16.74 -1.02
N TRP A 35 -2.71 -16.11 -0.09
CA TRP A 35 -3.23 -15.09 0.82
C TRP A 35 -2.97 -13.65 0.34
N ILE A 36 -2.17 -13.45 -0.73
CA ILE A 36 -2.07 -12.16 -1.41
C ILE A 36 -3.18 -12.10 -2.45
N GLU A 37 -4.14 -11.20 -2.23
CA GLU A 37 -5.38 -11.19 -3.00
C GLU A 37 -5.29 -10.26 -4.21
N ALA A 38 -4.76 -9.05 -4.04
CA ALA A 38 -4.72 -8.06 -5.11
C ALA A 38 -3.68 -6.97 -4.88
N SER A 39 -3.21 -6.33 -5.96
CA SER A 39 -2.46 -5.07 -5.86
C SER A 39 -3.38 -3.91 -5.47
N ILE A 40 -2.84 -2.90 -4.76
CA ILE A 40 -3.61 -1.70 -4.37
C ILE A 40 -4.12 -0.87 -5.56
N SER A 41 -3.56 -1.05 -6.76
CA SER A 41 -4.03 -0.36 -7.97
C SER A 41 -5.03 -1.18 -8.78
N SER A 42 -5.58 -2.26 -8.23
CA SER A 42 -6.58 -3.12 -8.88
C SER A 42 -8.01 -2.68 -8.59
N ASP A 43 -8.97 -3.11 -9.42
CA ASP A 43 -10.40 -2.91 -9.16
C ASP A 43 -10.93 -3.75 -7.99
N VAL A 44 -10.23 -4.85 -7.65
CA VAL A 44 -10.52 -5.65 -6.45
C VAL A 44 -10.28 -4.81 -5.20
N PHE A 45 -9.16 -4.08 -5.16
CA PHE A 45 -8.87 -3.17 -4.05
C PHE A 45 -9.69 -1.88 -4.13
N LEU A 46 -9.85 -1.28 -5.31
CA LEU A 46 -10.59 -0.02 -5.51
C LEU A 46 -12.07 -0.25 -5.80
N ASN A 47 -12.72 -1.02 -4.93
CA ASN A 47 -14.06 -1.57 -5.16
C ASN A 47 -15.22 -0.72 -4.62
N LYS A 48 -14.97 0.41 -3.96
CA LYS A 48 -16.04 1.28 -3.42
C LYS A 48 -16.14 2.58 -4.22
N PRO A 49 -17.35 3.15 -4.41
CA PRO A 49 -17.52 4.44 -5.09
C PRO A 49 -16.64 5.55 -4.49
N LYS A 50 -16.57 5.64 -3.15
CA LYS A 50 -15.74 6.61 -2.43
C LYS A 50 -14.25 6.54 -2.77
N ASP A 51 -13.74 5.39 -3.21
CA ASP A 51 -12.32 5.24 -3.56
C ASP A 51 -11.98 6.07 -4.79
N LYS A 52 -12.96 6.31 -5.68
CA LYS A 52 -12.81 7.14 -6.89
C LYS A 52 -12.91 8.64 -6.59
N GLU A 53 -13.35 9.00 -5.39
CA GLU A 53 -13.56 10.38 -4.95
C GLU A 53 -12.39 10.89 -4.09
N ALA A 54 -11.31 10.12 -3.93
CA ALA A 54 -10.15 10.48 -3.10
C ALA A 54 -9.56 11.87 -3.40
N PHE A 55 -9.68 12.35 -4.64
CA PHE A 55 -9.19 13.67 -5.06
C PHE A 55 -10.32 14.63 -5.48
N SER A 56 -11.57 14.39 -5.09
CA SER A 56 -12.72 15.23 -5.49
C SER A 56 -12.78 16.57 -4.74
N THR A 57 -12.18 16.63 -3.55
CA THR A 57 -12.25 17.80 -2.66
C THR A 57 -11.10 18.77 -2.94
N THR A 58 -11.37 20.08 -2.89
CA THR A 58 -10.30 21.09 -2.88
C THR A 58 -9.80 21.29 -1.45
N LEU A 59 -8.52 21.07 -1.22
CA LEU A 59 -7.90 21.29 0.09
C LEU A 59 -7.61 22.78 0.28
N THR A 60 -7.91 23.27 1.49
CA THR A 60 -7.69 24.68 1.89
C THR A 60 -6.89 24.73 3.19
N GLY A 61 -6.26 25.88 3.49
CA GLY A 61 -5.47 26.03 4.72
C GLY A 61 -4.15 25.26 4.75
N VAL A 62 -3.79 24.57 3.66
CA VAL A 62 -2.50 23.89 3.51
C VAL A 62 -1.39 24.92 3.37
N LYS A 63 -0.38 24.86 4.24
CA LYS A 63 0.82 25.71 4.15
C LYS A 63 2.03 24.82 3.88
N LEU A 64 2.69 25.06 2.74
CA LEU A 64 3.88 24.32 2.36
C LEU A 64 5.10 24.82 3.13
N GLY A 65 5.91 23.88 3.62
CA GLY A 65 7.20 24.14 4.22
C GLY A 65 8.33 23.63 3.31
N GLN A 66 9.34 23.06 3.93
CA GLN A 66 10.52 22.54 3.23
C GLN A 66 10.13 21.44 2.24
N ARG A 67 10.64 21.55 1.00
CA ARG A 67 10.62 20.43 0.05
C ARG A 67 11.61 19.36 0.50
N LEU A 68 11.12 18.15 0.73
CA LEU A 68 11.92 17.01 1.18
C LEU A 68 12.59 16.29 0.01
N THR A 69 11.87 16.12 -1.10
CA THR A 69 12.39 15.47 -2.30
C THR A 69 11.95 16.19 -3.58
N PRO A 70 12.79 16.20 -4.64
CA PRO A 70 12.48 16.86 -5.89
C PRO A 70 11.34 16.15 -6.64
N ARG A 71 11.58 14.99 -7.28
CA ARG A 71 10.55 14.23 -8.01
C ARG A 71 10.81 12.73 -7.93
N GLY A 72 9.76 11.95 -7.74
CA GLY A 72 9.79 10.49 -7.83
C GLY A 72 9.20 9.95 -9.13
N LYS A 73 9.13 8.62 -9.25
CA LYS A 73 8.50 7.93 -10.38
C LYS A 73 7.01 8.28 -10.50
N TYR A 74 6.29 8.28 -9.39
CA TYR A 74 4.83 8.50 -9.33
C TYR A 74 4.42 9.81 -8.65
N ASN A 75 5.36 10.57 -8.09
CA ASN A 75 5.10 11.83 -7.42
C ASN A 75 5.91 12.99 -8.02
N ALA A 76 5.35 14.19 -7.93
CA ALA A 76 5.94 15.45 -8.37
C ALA A 76 6.74 16.16 -7.25
N GLY A 77 6.73 15.62 -6.04
CA GLY A 77 7.54 16.07 -4.91
C GLY A 77 6.92 15.68 -3.56
N LEU A 78 7.75 15.74 -2.52
CA LEU A 78 7.33 15.64 -1.12
C LEU A 78 7.66 16.94 -0.40
N TYR A 79 6.74 17.40 0.44
CA TYR A 79 6.87 18.62 1.22
C TYR A 79 6.55 18.34 2.68
N LEU A 80 7.32 18.91 3.58
CA LEU A 80 6.92 19.06 4.97
C LEU A 80 5.86 20.17 5.04
N LEU A 81 4.77 19.96 5.77
CA LEU A 81 3.81 21.04 6.01
C LEU A 81 4.34 21.99 7.09
N SER A 82 4.18 23.29 6.82
CA SER A 82 4.44 24.37 7.79
C SER A 82 3.14 24.74 8.51
N GLY A 83 3.23 25.26 9.74
CA GLY A 83 2.05 25.59 10.55
C GLY A 83 1.15 24.39 10.91
N THR A 84 0.00 24.69 11.50
CA THR A 84 -1.01 23.70 11.92
C THR A 84 -1.98 23.38 10.78
N TYR A 85 -2.30 22.10 10.60
CA TYR A 85 -3.32 21.64 9.64
C TYR A 85 -4.20 20.56 10.30
N GLU A 86 -5.52 20.74 10.31
CA GLU A 86 -6.49 19.79 10.92
C GLU A 86 -6.11 19.36 12.36
N GLY A 87 -5.59 20.29 13.17
CA GLY A 87 -5.16 20.03 14.55
C GLY A 87 -3.78 19.39 14.69
N HIS A 88 -3.13 19.01 13.59
CA HIS A 88 -1.76 18.50 13.60
C HIS A 88 -0.74 19.65 13.66
N PRO A 89 0.27 19.57 14.54
CA PRO A 89 1.27 20.62 14.67
C PRO A 89 2.21 20.68 13.45
N GLU A 90 2.92 21.80 13.34
CA GLU A 90 3.95 21.99 12.30
C GLU A 90 4.98 20.85 12.31
N GLY A 91 5.40 20.44 11.11
CA GLY A 91 6.42 19.40 10.95
C GLY A 91 5.94 17.97 11.23
N SER A 92 4.68 17.78 11.64
CA SER A 92 4.13 16.43 11.89
C SER A 92 3.51 15.77 10.66
N LEU A 93 3.35 16.50 9.55
CA LEU A 93 2.71 16.03 8.33
C LEU A 93 3.60 16.20 7.10
N ILE A 94 3.47 15.27 6.17
CA ILE A 94 4.07 15.33 4.83
C ILE A 94 2.95 15.44 3.80
N LEU A 95 3.16 16.29 2.80
CA LEU A 95 2.35 16.38 1.60
C LEU A 95 3.09 15.75 0.41
N LYS A 96 2.45 14.79 -0.25
CA LYS A 96 2.90 14.17 -1.50
C LYS A 96 2.08 14.72 -2.65
N VAL A 97 2.77 15.31 -3.62
CA VAL A 97 2.14 15.79 -4.85
C VAL A 97 2.11 14.65 -5.85
N MET A 98 0.92 14.25 -6.30
CA MET A 98 0.74 13.17 -7.26
C MET A 98 0.83 13.70 -8.69
N LYS A 99 1.24 12.87 -9.65
CA LYS A 99 1.31 13.25 -11.06
C LYS A 99 -0.05 13.19 -11.77
N SER A 100 -0.97 12.39 -11.23
CA SER A 100 -2.27 12.04 -11.82
C SER A 100 -3.20 11.52 -10.72
N THR A 101 -4.49 11.37 -11.04
CA THR A 101 -5.52 10.73 -10.19
C THR A 101 -5.81 9.30 -10.65
N ASP A 102 -4.78 8.58 -11.13
CA ASP A 102 -4.94 7.22 -11.64
C ASP A 102 -5.11 6.19 -10.51
N LYS A 103 -5.32 4.92 -10.88
CA LYS A 103 -5.48 3.82 -9.92
C LYS A 103 -4.31 3.66 -8.96
N ALA A 104 -3.09 4.06 -9.33
CA ALA A 104 -1.96 4.03 -8.42
C ALA A 104 -2.12 5.07 -7.30
N ALA A 105 -2.50 6.30 -7.67
CA ALA A 105 -2.75 7.36 -6.71
C ALA A 105 -3.95 7.06 -5.80
N LEU A 106 -5.06 6.56 -6.36
CA LEU A 106 -6.23 6.15 -5.58
C LEU A 106 -5.90 4.98 -4.64
N GLY A 107 -5.13 4.01 -5.12
CA GLY A 107 -4.64 2.87 -4.34
C GLY A 107 -3.82 3.33 -3.13
N GLU A 108 -2.91 4.28 -3.33
CA GLU A 108 -2.08 4.81 -2.26
C GLU A 108 -2.90 5.54 -1.19
N VAL A 109 -3.89 6.35 -1.58
CA VAL A 109 -4.82 7.00 -0.62
C VAL A 109 -5.54 5.96 0.22
N LYS A 110 -6.12 4.93 -0.42
CA LYS A 110 -6.86 3.89 0.29
C LYS A 110 -5.96 3.06 1.20
N ALA A 111 -4.74 2.74 0.77
CA ALA A 111 -3.75 2.05 1.58
C ALA A 111 -3.35 2.87 2.82
N LEU A 112 -3.06 4.17 2.64
CA LEU A 112 -2.74 5.09 3.74
C LEU A 112 -3.91 5.22 4.74
N HIS A 113 -5.14 5.27 4.25
CA HIS A 113 -6.33 5.27 5.11
C HIS A 113 -6.41 3.97 5.94
N GLN A 114 -6.17 2.83 5.30
CA GLN A 114 -6.26 1.52 5.93
C GLN A 114 -5.18 1.29 7.00
N VAL A 115 -3.97 1.84 6.83
CA VAL A 115 -2.90 1.76 7.85
C VAL A 115 -3.01 2.84 8.93
N GLY A 116 -3.89 3.83 8.75
CA GLY A 116 -4.15 4.91 9.70
C GLY A 116 -3.21 6.11 9.59
N ASP A 117 -2.57 6.29 8.43
CA ASP A 117 -1.59 7.36 8.19
C ASP A 117 -2.11 8.48 7.30
N LEU A 118 -3.25 8.28 6.62
CA LEU A 118 -3.90 9.32 5.83
C LEU A 118 -4.50 10.38 6.75
N VAL A 119 -4.19 11.64 6.48
CA VAL A 119 -4.86 12.80 7.09
C VAL A 119 -5.89 13.37 6.12
N ALA A 120 -5.45 13.72 4.90
CA ALA A 120 -6.34 14.26 3.87
C ALA A 120 -5.86 13.91 2.45
N SER A 121 -6.77 13.94 1.48
CA SER A 121 -6.43 13.87 0.06
C SER A 121 -7.39 14.75 -0.75
N GLY A 122 -6.91 15.33 -1.84
CA GLY A 122 -7.69 16.29 -2.62
C GLY A 122 -6.88 16.99 -3.70
N MET A 123 -7.47 18.01 -4.30
CA MET A 123 -6.80 18.94 -5.20
C MET A 123 -6.27 20.13 -4.41
N LEU A 124 -5.02 20.52 -4.65
CA LEU A 124 -4.40 21.70 -4.07
C LEU A 124 -4.09 22.73 -5.16
N SER A 125 -4.50 23.98 -4.93
CA SER A 125 -4.11 25.12 -5.75
C SER A 125 -3.03 25.92 -5.03
N ASP A 126 -1.77 25.70 -5.40
CA ASP A 126 -0.62 26.43 -4.84
C ASP A 126 0.43 26.67 -5.92
N ILE A 127 0.74 27.94 -6.18
CA ILE A 127 1.65 28.38 -7.24
C ILE A 127 3.09 27.88 -7.04
N LEU A 128 3.49 27.59 -5.79
CA LEU A 128 4.80 27.03 -5.48
C LEU A 128 4.92 25.57 -5.93
N VAL A 129 3.78 24.89 -6.11
CA VAL A 129 3.72 23.50 -6.60
C VAL A 129 3.45 23.47 -8.10
N ALA A 130 2.40 24.14 -8.55
CA ALA A 130 1.95 24.14 -9.94
C ALA A 130 1.02 25.33 -10.25
N ARG A 131 0.92 25.69 -11.53
CA ARG A 131 0.00 26.75 -11.98
C ARG A 131 -1.48 26.33 -11.92
N ASN A 132 -1.76 25.05 -12.09
CA ASN A 132 -3.11 24.48 -12.05
C ASN A 132 -3.27 23.63 -10.77
N PRO A 133 -4.51 23.39 -10.31
CA PRO A 133 -4.75 22.49 -9.19
C PRO A 133 -4.14 21.10 -9.45
N VAL A 134 -3.46 20.53 -8.45
CA VAL A 134 -2.81 19.22 -8.53
C VAL A 134 -3.34 18.27 -7.45
N PRO A 135 -3.41 16.96 -7.73
CA PRO A 135 -3.77 15.97 -6.72
C PRO A 135 -2.67 15.84 -5.67
N VAL A 136 -3.06 15.85 -4.40
CA VAL A 136 -2.14 15.73 -3.26
C VAL A 136 -2.67 14.77 -2.21
N ILE A 137 -1.74 14.17 -1.47
CA ILE A 137 -2.02 13.34 -0.29
C ILE A 137 -1.28 13.96 0.90
N ILE A 138 -1.98 14.22 2.00
CA ILE A 138 -1.43 14.66 3.27
C ILE A 138 -1.46 13.47 4.23
N MET A 139 -0.31 13.14 4.81
CA MET A 139 -0.14 11.97 5.66
C MET A 139 0.76 12.27 6.86
N LEU A 140 0.64 11.45 7.89
CA LEU A 140 1.49 11.53 9.08
C LEU A 140 2.97 11.36 8.71
N LYS A 141 3.82 12.25 9.22
CA LYS A 141 5.27 12.07 9.16
C LYS A 141 5.68 10.99 10.16
N LYS A 142 6.38 9.97 9.67
CA LYS A 142 6.98 8.95 10.53
C LYS A 142 8.31 9.42 11.15
N PRO A 143 8.63 8.99 12.38
CA PRO A 143 9.93 9.20 12.99
C PRO A 143 11.00 8.30 12.37
N GLY A 144 12.27 8.65 12.62
CA GLY A 144 13.43 7.91 12.15
C GLY A 144 14.03 8.44 10.84
N ASP A 145 15.09 7.78 10.40
CA ASP A 145 15.90 8.14 9.24
C ASP A 145 16.19 6.91 8.37
N VAL A 146 16.58 7.11 7.11
CA VAL A 146 17.07 6.01 6.27
C VAL A 146 18.38 5.48 6.85
N LEU A 147 18.51 4.17 7.08
CA LEU A 147 19.62 3.55 7.82
C LEU A 147 21.00 4.03 7.35
N SER A 148 21.26 4.01 6.03
CA SER A 148 22.52 4.43 5.40
C SER A 148 22.85 5.91 5.54
N THR A 149 21.87 6.74 5.84
CA THR A 149 22.04 8.17 6.06
C THR A 149 22.35 8.52 7.52
N THR A 150 22.21 7.56 8.45
CA THR A 150 22.49 7.79 9.87
C THR A 150 23.99 7.89 10.13
N LYS A 151 24.39 8.82 11.01
CA LYS A 151 25.81 8.98 11.41
C LYS A 151 26.39 7.70 12.01
N ALA A 152 25.61 6.98 12.83
CA ALA A 152 26.03 5.73 13.45
C ALA A 152 26.42 4.68 12.39
N TYR A 153 25.58 4.52 11.36
CA TYR A 153 25.85 3.60 10.27
C TYR A 153 27.05 4.06 9.40
N GLN A 154 27.13 5.35 9.09
CA GLN A 154 28.24 5.92 8.31
C GLN A 154 29.59 5.76 9.03
N ASN A 155 29.62 5.86 10.35
CA ASN A 155 30.86 5.71 11.14
C ASN A 155 31.18 4.24 11.50
N ALA A 156 30.23 3.33 11.32
CA ALA A 156 30.38 1.92 11.64
C ALA A 156 31.30 1.19 10.63
N ASN A 157 32.04 0.19 11.13
CA ASN A 157 32.78 -0.75 10.28
C ASN A 157 31.83 -1.70 9.52
N VAL A 158 32.37 -2.45 8.55
CA VAL A 158 31.60 -3.34 7.66
C VAL A 158 30.73 -4.34 8.45
N ALA A 159 31.33 -5.07 9.39
CA ALA A 159 30.60 -6.05 10.20
C ALA A 159 29.46 -5.43 11.02
N THR A 160 29.66 -4.22 11.53
CA THR A 160 28.60 -3.49 12.26
C THR A 160 27.48 -3.05 11.32
N ARG A 161 27.80 -2.54 10.13
CA ARG A 161 26.79 -2.16 9.12
C ARG A 161 25.96 -3.37 8.68
N GLU A 162 26.59 -4.51 8.44
CA GLU A 162 25.90 -5.75 8.10
C GLU A 162 24.93 -6.18 9.19
N ARG A 163 25.37 -6.14 10.46
CA ARG A 163 24.50 -6.41 11.61
C ARG A 163 23.33 -5.43 11.67
N MET A 164 23.56 -4.13 11.48
CA MET A 164 22.48 -3.13 11.48
C MET A 164 21.47 -3.37 10.34
N ARG A 165 21.94 -3.73 9.14
CA ARG A 165 21.05 -4.11 8.03
C ARG A 165 20.22 -5.35 8.36
N ALA A 166 20.84 -6.38 8.95
CA ALA A 166 20.14 -7.59 9.34
C ALA A 166 19.06 -7.31 10.40
N GLN A 167 19.38 -6.50 11.42
CA GLN A 167 18.41 -6.06 12.44
C GLN A 167 17.26 -5.27 11.81
N SER A 168 17.59 -4.27 10.97
CA SER A 168 16.59 -3.47 10.26
C SER A 168 15.67 -4.35 9.41
N ASN A 169 16.20 -5.32 8.68
CA ASN A 169 15.42 -6.23 7.85
C ASN A 169 14.50 -7.14 8.68
N SER A 170 14.98 -7.65 9.82
CA SER A 170 14.16 -8.45 10.72
C SER A 170 13.01 -7.65 11.30
N ILE A 171 13.27 -6.45 11.84
CA ILE A 171 12.23 -5.58 12.42
C ILE A 171 11.24 -5.11 11.35
N LYS A 172 11.74 -4.79 10.14
CA LYS A 172 10.91 -4.45 8.98
C LYS A 172 9.93 -5.57 8.64
N CYS A 173 10.40 -6.81 8.53
CA CYS A 173 9.50 -7.94 8.23
C CYS A 173 8.50 -8.23 9.35
N GLU A 174 8.88 -8.04 10.62
CA GLU A 174 7.94 -8.10 11.74
C GLU A 174 6.84 -7.04 11.61
N ARG A 175 7.20 -5.81 11.20
CA ARG A 175 6.25 -4.73 10.97
C ARG A 175 5.32 -5.01 9.79
N VAL A 176 5.87 -5.51 8.67
CA VAL A 176 5.09 -5.95 7.49
C VAL A 176 4.10 -7.04 7.89
N ALA A 177 4.54 -8.07 8.62
CA ALA A 177 3.68 -9.16 9.08
C ALA A 177 2.59 -8.67 10.04
N SER A 178 2.92 -7.73 10.93
CA SER A 178 1.95 -7.11 11.83
C SER A 178 0.89 -6.32 11.06
N LEU A 179 1.27 -5.53 10.05
CA LEU A 179 0.30 -4.79 9.23
C LEU A 179 -0.58 -5.72 8.39
N ALA A 180 -0.01 -6.79 7.86
CA ALA A 180 -0.77 -7.77 7.07
C ALA A 180 -1.92 -8.37 7.89
N VAL A 181 -1.69 -8.76 9.14
CA VAL A 181 -2.73 -9.38 9.97
C VAL A 181 -3.68 -8.37 10.64
N THR A 182 -3.22 -7.15 10.95
CA THR A 182 -4.04 -6.16 11.68
C THR A 182 -4.75 -5.17 10.78
N ARG A 183 -4.18 -4.90 9.61
CA ARG A 183 -4.67 -3.90 8.65
C ARG A 183 -4.96 -4.51 7.29
N HIS A 184 -4.71 -5.80 7.05
CA HIS A 184 -4.94 -6.45 5.75
C HIS A 184 -4.21 -5.76 4.58
N ILE A 185 -3.04 -5.18 4.86
CA ILE A 185 -2.15 -4.56 3.88
C ILE A 185 -0.76 -5.17 4.00
N LEU A 186 -0.19 -5.56 2.87
CA LEU A 186 1.17 -6.04 2.74
C LEU A 186 2.02 -5.00 1.99
N HIS A 187 3.09 -4.54 2.63
CA HIS A 187 4.10 -3.67 2.04
C HIS A 187 5.34 -4.50 1.72
N LEU A 188 5.65 -4.67 0.44
CA LEU A 188 6.78 -5.46 -0.06
C LEU A 188 7.87 -4.61 -0.72
N ASP A 189 7.72 -3.28 -0.71
CA ASP A 189 8.71 -2.37 -1.25
C ASP A 189 9.90 -2.26 -0.30
N ASN A 190 10.76 -3.26 -0.41
CA ASN A 190 11.90 -3.45 0.48
C ASN A 190 13.07 -2.50 0.19
N HIS A 191 12.89 -1.49 -0.66
CA HIS A 191 13.90 -0.46 -0.88
C HIS A 191 14.24 0.24 0.45
N GLU A 192 15.52 0.44 0.75
CA GLU A 192 15.95 0.97 2.06
C GLU A 192 15.31 2.32 2.38
N ALA A 193 15.19 3.19 1.35
CA ALA A 193 14.56 4.49 1.48
C ALA A 193 13.04 4.46 1.78
N ASN A 194 12.40 3.29 1.70
CA ASN A 194 10.98 3.10 2.03
C ASN A 194 10.79 2.55 3.46
N SER A 195 11.84 2.64 4.27
CA SER A 195 11.83 2.34 5.69
C SER A 195 12.65 3.37 6.47
N LEU A 196 12.12 3.81 7.61
CA LEU A 196 12.81 4.71 8.53
C LEU A 196 13.18 3.95 9.79
N VAL A 197 14.42 4.08 10.25
CA VAL A 197 14.94 3.40 11.43
C VAL A 197 15.12 4.37 12.58
N THR A 198 14.90 3.89 13.80
CA THR A 198 15.42 4.52 15.02
C THR A 198 16.57 3.69 15.56
N LEU A 199 17.63 4.35 16.03
CA LEU A 199 18.83 3.70 16.54
C LEU A 199 19.05 4.04 18.02
N SER A 200 19.55 3.06 18.77
CA SER A 200 20.21 3.26 20.05
C SER A 200 21.67 2.83 19.92
N GLY A 201 22.57 3.79 19.77
CA GLY A 201 23.95 3.54 19.35
C GLY A 201 24.00 2.85 17.98
N ASN A 202 24.58 1.65 17.92
CA ASN A 202 24.68 0.82 16.72
C ASN A 202 23.58 -0.26 16.63
N THR A 203 22.51 -0.13 17.42
CA THR A 203 21.40 -1.09 17.45
C THR A 203 20.15 -0.46 16.86
N VAL A 204 19.53 -1.14 15.90
CA VAL A 204 18.22 -0.74 15.36
C VAL A 204 17.13 -1.12 16.37
N THR A 205 16.36 -0.14 16.83
CA THR A 205 15.32 -0.33 17.86
C THR A 205 13.91 -0.34 17.31
N SER A 206 13.67 0.35 16.19
CA SER A 206 12.38 0.33 15.51
C SER A 206 12.53 0.59 14.01
N VAL A 207 11.52 0.18 13.25
CA VAL A 207 11.39 0.46 11.83
C VAL A 207 9.96 0.92 11.54
N GLU A 208 9.83 2.08 10.92
CA GLU A 208 8.59 2.57 10.33
C GLU A 208 8.60 2.32 8.82
N LEU A 209 7.46 1.88 8.29
CA LEU A 209 7.26 1.68 6.85
C LEU A 209 6.66 2.96 6.28
N ILE A 210 7.15 3.36 5.10
CA ILE A 210 6.65 4.52 4.36
C ILE A 210 6.48 4.15 2.88
N ASP A 211 5.83 5.03 2.11
CA ASP A 211 5.56 4.84 0.67
C ASP A 211 4.75 3.56 0.37
N TYR A 212 3.44 3.62 0.64
CA TYR A 212 2.48 2.54 0.35
C TYR A 212 2.00 2.57 -1.11
N GLY A 213 2.89 2.92 -2.03
CA GLY A 213 2.59 3.05 -3.45
C GLY A 213 2.57 1.72 -4.22
N THR A 214 2.21 1.80 -5.50
CA THR A 214 2.34 0.70 -6.47
C THR A 214 3.82 0.54 -6.90
N PRO A 215 4.28 -0.66 -7.30
CA PRO A 215 3.55 -1.92 -7.45
C PRO A 215 3.60 -2.86 -6.24
N ASP A 216 4.43 -2.55 -5.25
CA ASP A 216 4.80 -3.50 -4.19
C ASP A 216 3.93 -3.37 -2.92
N THR A 217 2.72 -2.84 -3.04
CA THR A 217 1.72 -2.83 -1.96
C THR A 217 0.48 -3.64 -2.36
N TYR A 218 0.00 -4.49 -1.47
CA TYR A 218 -1.05 -5.47 -1.75
C TYR A 218 -2.10 -5.55 -0.65
N LEU A 219 -3.33 -5.89 -1.06
CA LEU A 219 -4.37 -6.44 -0.20
C LEU A 219 -4.03 -7.89 0.14
N VAL A 220 -4.25 -8.26 1.40
CA VAL A 220 -4.11 -9.65 1.86
C VAL A 220 -5.38 -10.14 2.52
N SER A 221 -5.54 -11.46 2.52
CA SER A 221 -6.70 -12.13 3.10
C SER A 221 -6.85 -11.86 4.59
N GLU A 222 -8.09 -11.80 5.05
CA GLU A 222 -8.43 -11.63 6.47
C GLU A 222 -7.89 -12.77 7.35
N ASN A 223 -7.72 -13.96 6.76
CA ASN A 223 -7.25 -15.16 7.45
C ASN A 223 -5.72 -15.37 7.38
N VAL A 224 -4.98 -14.38 6.85
CA VAL A 224 -3.52 -14.50 6.74
C VAL A 224 -2.87 -14.64 8.12
N LYS A 225 -1.90 -15.54 8.25
CA LYS A 225 -1.17 -15.75 9.50
C LYS A 225 0.10 -14.91 9.51
N LYS A 226 0.38 -14.29 10.67
CA LYS A 226 1.59 -13.47 10.85
C LYS A 226 2.87 -14.24 10.51
N ALA A 227 2.96 -15.51 10.93
CA ALA A 227 4.11 -16.36 10.67
C ALA A 227 4.37 -16.59 9.17
N ASP A 228 3.30 -16.79 8.38
CA ASP A 228 3.41 -17.00 6.93
C ASP A 228 3.95 -15.74 6.23
N VAL A 229 3.47 -14.56 6.63
CA VAL A 229 3.92 -13.28 6.08
C VAL A 229 5.37 -12.97 6.48
N LEU A 230 5.73 -13.25 7.74
CA LEU A 230 7.08 -13.04 8.25
C LEU A 230 8.09 -13.91 7.49
N ASP A 231 7.81 -15.21 7.36
CA ASP A 231 8.66 -16.15 6.62
C ASP A 231 8.78 -15.74 5.15
N PHE A 232 7.66 -15.38 4.52
CA PHE A 232 7.64 -14.87 3.15
C PHE A 232 8.52 -13.63 2.96
N CYS A 233 8.39 -12.63 3.84
CA CYS A 233 9.18 -11.40 3.80
C CYS A 233 10.69 -11.70 3.95
N LEU A 234 11.06 -12.52 4.94
CA LEU A 234 12.46 -12.89 5.19
C LEU A 234 13.07 -13.67 4.02
N LYS A 235 12.33 -14.60 3.42
CA LYS A 235 12.77 -15.33 2.22
C LYS A 235 13.02 -14.41 1.04
N ARG A 236 12.12 -13.44 0.81
CA ARG A 236 12.24 -12.47 -0.30
C ARG A 236 13.42 -11.52 -0.12
N LEU A 237 13.75 -11.15 1.12
CA LEU A 237 14.96 -10.35 1.38
C LEU A 237 16.25 -11.14 1.13
N LYS A 238 16.28 -12.42 1.48
CA LYS A 238 17.43 -13.31 1.21
C LYS A 238 17.63 -13.50 -0.29
N SER A 239 16.58 -13.74 -1.07
CA SER A 239 16.70 -13.95 -2.51
C SER A 239 17.20 -12.69 -3.23
N LYS A 240 16.71 -11.51 -2.87
CA LYS A 240 17.20 -10.23 -3.42
C LYS A 240 18.68 -10.00 -3.13
N ALA A 241 19.16 -10.36 -1.94
CA ALA A 241 20.56 -10.22 -1.56
C ALA A 241 21.50 -11.17 -2.34
N GLN A 242 20.99 -12.30 -2.84
CA GLN A 242 21.78 -13.23 -3.66
C GLN A 242 21.81 -12.85 -5.14
N SER A 243 20.87 -12.02 -5.59
CA SER A 243 20.77 -11.55 -6.98
C SER A 243 21.42 -10.19 -7.24
N ALA A 244 21.93 -9.53 -6.20
CA ALA A 244 22.55 -8.20 -6.26
C ALA A 244 24.07 -8.32 -6.08
#